data_AF-A0AAJ3JS21-F1
#
_entry.id   AF-A0AAJ3JS21-F1
#
_cell.length_a   1.000
_cell.length_b   1.000
_cell.length_c   1.000
_cell.angle_alpha   90.00
_cell.angle_beta   90.00
_cell.angle_gamma   90.00
#
_symmetry.space_group_name_H-M   'P 1'
#
loop_
_entity.id
_entity.type
_entity.pdbx_description
1 polymer ?
#
loop_
_entity_poly.entity_id
_entity_poly.type
_entity_poly.pdbx_seq_one_letter_code
_entity_poly.pdbx_strand_id
1 'polypeptide(L)'
;MVDQEYDEMIARYFTEMEKQSRKRLAEANDLISKFTALAASKGVILGAESFEYIQTIGIVAKAQGIARTLLGPIRAERDGLLPFNEIANRLPPSLHHEGCFAGPDFILMAHPCYRRGMHPVNNWAPRFVDLFWRFDGPGIEKYIALDEDRVRVDVGGLGYFEADTWYGAPFGEDIRNIKTGIAKLRPPLDLDARNISFFFADAYCLDIKWSELNGIKSFQALEMKTEDIQIEVGGQYFFPARYLHAEFDLAANCFRHFDGAIQLFTKEEYFQRRDSDFNMTMKNPAHIKARSSKLFKINGPLKTEDWVDLCCHFYTANPLTFEYFSGEYPKHVTETLERIRGQASKLAGET
;
A
#
# COMPACT_ATOMS: atom_id res chain seq x y z
N MET A 1 -15.24 14.35 -29.84
CA MET A 1 -14.15 15.32 -30.06
C MET A 1 -13.26 15.43 -28.84
N VAL A 2 -13.79 15.72 -27.64
CA VAL A 2 -12.99 15.80 -26.39
C VAL A 2 -12.27 14.48 -26.06
N ASP A 3 -12.95 13.33 -26.19
CA ASP A 3 -12.32 12.02 -25.92
C ASP A 3 -11.21 11.67 -26.91
N GLN A 4 -11.36 12.07 -28.18
CA GLN A 4 -10.36 11.80 -29.21
C GLN A 4 -9.09 12.63 -29.02
N GLU A 5 -9.21 13.91 -28.63
CA GLU A 5 -8.07 14.74 -28.27
C GLU A 5 -7.36 14.23 -27.00
N TYR A 6 -8.12 13.73 -26.03
CA TYR A 6 -7.57 13.11 -24.83
C TYR A 6 -6.80 11.82 -25.16
N ASP A 7 -7.38 10.92 -25.95
CA ASP A 7 -6.74 9.68 -26.37
C ASP A 7 -5.45 9.94 -27.15
N GLU A 8 -5.47 10.93 -28.06
CA GLU A 8 -4.27 11.35 -28.79
C GLU A 8 -3.19 11.93 -27.87
N MET A 9 -3.59 12.73 -26.88
CA MET A 9 -2.66 13.30 -25.89
C MET A 9 -1.99 12.18 -25.07
N ILE A 10 -2.77 11.21 -24.60
CA ILE A 10 -2.29 10.06 -23.83
C ILE A 10 -1.36 9.17 -24.68
N ALA A 11 -1.70 8.91 -25.94
CA ALA A 11 -0.86 8.14 -26.85
C ALA A 11 0.50 8.84 -27.12
N ARG A 12 0.48 10.17 -27.32
CA ARG A 12 1.71 10.98 -27.46
C ARG A 12 2.56 10.92 -26.20
N TYR A 13 1.93 11.02 -25.02
CA TYR A 13 2.60 10.90 -23.74
C TYR A 13 3.32 9.56 -23.59
N PHE A 14 2.65 8.43 -23.85
CA PHE A 14 3.29 7.12 -23.80
C PHE A 14 4.44 6.96 -24.80
N THR A 15 4.29 7.50 -26.00
CA THR A 15 5.35 7.47 -27.02
C THR A 15 6.60 8.22 -26.56
N GLU A 16 6.44 9.41 -25.97
CA GLU A 16 7.58 10.18 -25.46
C GLU A 16 8.21 9.49 -24.24
N MET A 17 7.39 8.88 -23.37
CA MET A 17 7.87 8.07 -22.25
C MET A 17 8.74 6.90 -22.71
N GLU A 18 8.33 6.16 -23.74
CA GLU A 18 9.14 5.07 -24.31
C GLU A 18 10.45 5.59 -24.89
N LYS A 19 10.40 6.70 -25.63
CA LYS A 19 11.59 7.33 -26.22
C LYS A 19 12.57 7.79 -25.15
N GLN A 20 12.07 8.41 -24.08
CA GLN A 20 12.87 8.81 -22.93
C GLN A 20 13.48 7.59 -22.24
N SER A 21 12.71 6.52 -22.06
CA SER A 21 13.17 5.27 -21.46
C SER A 21 14.34 4.67 -22.26
N ARG A 22 14.20 4.53 -23.59
CA ARG A 22 15.28 4.05 -24.46
C ARG A 22 16.52 4.92 -24.38
N LYS A 23 16.36 6.24 -24.37
CA LYS A 23 17.47 7.18 -24.24
C LYS A 23 18.21 7.00 -22.91
N ARG A 24 17.49 6.93 -21.79
CA ARG A 24 18.07 6.74 -20.45
C ARG A 24 18.80 5.41 -20.30
N LEU A 25 18.25 4.33 -20.85
CA LEU A 25 18.90 3.02 -20.84
C LEU A 25 20.19 3.03 -21.68
N ALA A 26 20.19 3.69 -22.84
CA ALA A 26 21.39 3.84 -23.67
C ALA A 26 22.48 4.67 -22.96
N GLU A 27 22.11 5.76 -22.28
CA GLU A 27 23.03 6.57 -21.46
C GLU A 27 23.65 5.77 -20.29
N ALA A 28 22.95 4.73 -19.81
CA ALA A 28 23.35 3.92 -18.66
C ALA A 28 23.97 2.56 -19.05
N ASN A 29 24.41 2.38 -20.29
CA ASN A 29 24.92 1.11 -20.79
C ASN A 29 26.05 0.51 -19.92
N ASP A 30 26.98 1.33 -19.44
CA ASP A 30 28.08 0.88 -18.58
C ASP A 30 27.59 0.41 -17.20
N LEU A 31 26.60 1.09 -16.63
CA LEU A 31 25.96 0.71 -15.37
C LEU A 31 25.23 -0.63 -15.53
N ILE A 32 24.42 -0.76 -16.58
CA ILE A 32 23.69 -1.97 -16.93
C ILE A 32 24.66 -3.14 -17.10
N SER A 33 25.74 -2.96 -17.87
CA SER A 33 26.75 -3.99 -18.11
C SER A 33 27.42 -4.47 -16.82
N LYS A 34 27.80 -3.54 -15.93
CA LYS A 34 28.38 -3.86 -14.61
C LYS A 34 27.39 -4.63 -13.75
N PHE A 35 26.15 -4.18 -13.69
CA PHE A 35 25.11 -4.83 -12.90
C PHE A 35 24.75 -6.22 -13.44
N THR A 36 24.69 -6.40 -14.77
CA THR A 36 24.48 -7.71 -15.39
C THR A 36 25.58 -8.70 -15.01
N ALA A 37 26.84 -8.27 -14.98
CA ALA A 37 27.95 -9.12 -14.53
C ALA A 37 27.82 -9.49 -13.04
N LEU A 38 27.44 -8.54 -12.18
CA LEU A 38 27.16 -8.79 -10.78
C LEU A 38 26.02 -9.81 -10.60
N ALA A 39 24.90 -9.61 -11.30
CA ALA A 39 23.73 -10.49 -11.26
C ALA A 39 24.10 -11.91 -11.70
N ALA A 40 24.86 -12.04 -12.80
CA ALA A 40 25.35 -13.31 -13.31
C ALA A 40 26.25 -14.03 -12.31
N SER A 41 27.11 -13.31 -11.58
CA SER A 41 27.95 -13.88 -10.52
C SER A 41 27.14 -14.51 -9.36
N LYS A 42 25.88 -14.08 -9.20
CA LYS A 42 24.91 -14.61 -8.23
C LYS A 42 23.88 -15.55 -8.85
N GLY A 43 24.04 -15.93 -10.12
CA GLY A 43 23.17 -16.89 -10.82
C GLY A 43 21.92 -16.29 -11.46
N VAL A 44 21.82 -14.95 -11.58
CA VAL A 44 20.71 -14.28 -12.27
C VAL A 44 21.17 -13.85 -13.67
N ILE A 45 20.53 -14.38 -14.70
CA ILE A 45 20.80 -14.02 -16.10
C ILE A 45 19.86 -12.90 -16.51
N LEU A 46 20.42 -11.78 -16.96
CA LEU A 46 19.67 -10.59 -17.38
C LEU A 46 19.97 -10.26 -18.84
N GLY A 47 18.91 -10.07 -19.62
CA GLY A 47 18.96 -9.56 -20.99
C GLY A 47 18.70 -8.05 -21.05
N ALA A 48 18.69 -7.48 -22.26
CA ALA A 48 18.40 -6.06 -22.44
C ALA A 48 16.94 -5.72 -22.05
N GLU A 49 16.02 -6.64 -22.31
CA GLU A 49 14.60 -6.59 -21.96
C GLU A 49 14.33 -6.67 -20.44
N SER A 50 15.32 -7.11 -19.66
CA SER A 50 15.24 -7.12 -18.21
C SER A 50 15.36 -5.73 -17.60
N PHE A 51 15.77 -4.72 -18.36
CA PHE A 51 15.95 -3.36 -17.86
C PHE A 51 14.87 -2.42 -18.37
N GLU A 52 14.42 -1.53 -17.48
CA GLU A 52 13.44 -0.51 -17.78
C GLU A 52 13.79 0.78 -17.04
N TYR A 53 13.61 1.93 -17.69
CA TYR A 53 13.62 3.20 -16.99
C TYR A 53 12.21 3.61 -16.63
N ILE A 54 11.96 3.81 -15.34
CA ILE A 54 10.69 4.28 -14.79
C ILE A 54 10.96 5.66 -14.19
N GLN A 55 10.30 6.71 -14.69
CA GLN A 55 10.60 8.10 -14.32
C GLN A 55 10.54 8.38 -12.82
N THR A 56 9.62 7.74 -12.10
CA THR A 56 9.40 7.89 -10.65
C THR A 56 10.37 7.08 -9.80
N ILE A 57 11.11 6.12 -10.39
CA ILE A 57 11.95 5.16 -9.65
C ILE A 57 13.42 5.28 -10.07
N GLY A 58 13.71 5.25 -11.37
CA GLY A 58 15.05 5.15 -11.93
C GLY A 58 15.18 3.98 -12.90
N ILE A 59 16.38 3.43 -13.01
CA ILE A 59 16.69 2.27 -13.84
C ILE A 59 16.47 1.02 -13.01
N VAL A 60 15.56 0.18 -13.45
CA VAL A 60 15.13 -1.03 -12.74
C VAL A 60 15.52 -2.27 -13.54
N ALA A 61 16.12 -3.24 -12.87
CA ALA A 61 16.32 -4.58 -13.38
C ALA A 61 15.19 -5.50 -12.89
N LYS A 62 14.66 -6.32 -13.79
CA LYS A 62 13.52 -7.20 -13.58
C LYS A 62 13.91 -8.65 -13.86
N ALA A 63 13.74 -9.51 -12.86
CA ALA A 63 13.81 -10.97 -13.00
C ALA A 63 13.15 -11.61 -11.78
N GLN A 64 12.54 -12.78 -11.95
CA GLN A 64 11.83 -13.46 -10.87
C GLN A 64 12.77 -13.71 -9.68
N GLY A 65 12.41 -13.21 -8.50
CA GLY A 65 13.18 -13.37 -7.26
C GLY A 65 14.54 -12.68 -7.24
N ILE A 66 14.83 -11.74 -8.15
CA ILE A 66 16.12 -11.05 -8.23
C ILE A 66 16.52 -10.41 -6.90
N ALA A 67 15.59 -9.76 -6.19
CA ALA A 67 15.88 -9.11 -4.93
C ALA A 67 16.37 -10.11 -3.86
N ARG A 68 15.71 -11.27 -3.76
CA ARG A 68 16.07 -12.35 -2.83
C ARG A 68 17.43 -12.93 -3.16
N THR A 69 17.67 -13.21 -4.44
CA THR A 69 18.94 -13.78 -4.91
C THR A 69 20.11 -12.83 -4.65
N LEU A 70 19.92 -11.53 -4.89
CA LEU A 70 20.96 -10.53 -4.67
C LEU A 70 21.21 -10.23 -3.18
N LEU A 71 20.15 -10.16 -2.37
CA LEU A 71 20.22 -9.96 -0.92
C LEU A 71 20.90 -11.14 -0.20
N GLY A 72 20.88 -12.32 -0.82
CA GLY A 72 21.39 -13.56 -0.25
C GLY A 72 20.43 -14.16 0.79
N PRO A 73 20.79 -15.29 1.41
CA PRO A 73 19.87 -16.05 2.25
C PRO A 73 19.48 -15.24 3.50
N ILE A 74 18.21 -14.90 3.62
CA ILE A 74 17.56 -14.45 4.86
C ILE A 74 16.37 -15.37 5.07
N ARG A 75 16.22 -15.87 6.29
CA ARG A 75 15.09 -16.75 6.61
C ARG A 75 13.80 -15.93 6.57
N ALA A 76 12.97 -16.21 5.57
CA ALA A 76 11.62 -15.68 5.52
C ALA A 76 10.75 -16.35 6.60
N GLU A 77 9.82 -15.59 7.13
CA GLU A 77 8.72 -16.11 7.93
C GLU A 77 7.75 -16.92 7.06
N ARG A 78 6.87 -17.70 7.69
CA ARG A 78 5.86 -18.52 6.97
C ARG A 78 4.95 -17.69 6.05
N ASP A 79 4.80 -16.41 6.36
CA ASP A 79 4.00 -15.43 5.62
C ASP A 79 4.80 -14.71 4.51
N GLY A 80 6.04 -15.12 4.26
CA GLY A 80 6.92 -14.55 3.24
C GLY A 80 7.65 -13.28 3.67
N LEU A 81 7.30 -12.69 4.81
CA LEU A 81 7.92 -11.47 5.30
C LEU A 81 9.37 -11.70 5.73
N LEU A 82 10.19 -10.67 5.58
CA LEU A 82 11.58 -10.67 6.01
C LEU A 82 11.78 -9.85 7.28
N PRO A 83 12.62 -10.30 8.22
CA PRO A 83 13.01 -9.48 9.37
C PRO A 83 13.69 -8.19 8.89
N PHE A 84 13.13 -7.05 9.29
CA PHE A 84 13.58 -5.72 8.88
C PHE A 84 15.06 -5.49 9.22
N ASN A 85 15.45 -5.83 10.45
CA ASN A 85 16.81 -5.63 10.94
C ASN A 85 17.84 -6.48 10.17
N GLU A 86 17.47 -7.70 9.73
CA GLU A 86 18.38 -8.52 8.93
C GLU A 86 18.62 -7.93 7.54
N ILE A 87 17.61 -7.30 6.93
CA ILE A 87 17.78 -6.56 5.68
C ILE A 87 18.65 -5.32 5.92
N ALA A 88 18.28 -4.51 6.92
CA ALA A 88 18.94 -3.26 7.27
C ALA A 88 20.44 -3.42 7.58
N ASN A 89 20.82 -4.54 8.20
CA ASN A 89 22.22 -4.86 8.49
C ASN A 89 23.05 -5.16 7.24
N ARG A 90 22.43 -5.56 6.11
CA ARG A 90 23.11 -5.84 4.84
C ARG A 90 23.04 -4.67 3.88
N LEU A 91 21.86 -4.09 3.75
CA LEU A 91 21.60 -2.87 2.99
C LEU A 91 20.88 -1.89 3.92
N PRO A 92 21.53 -0.81 4.36
CA PRO A 92 20.88 0.14 5.25
C PRO A 92 19.70 0.84 4.57
N PRO A 93 18.66 1.22 5.33
CA PRO A 93 17.61 2.10 4.83
C PRO A 93 18.18 3.36 4.20
N SER A 94 17.68 3.74 3.02
CA SER A 94 18.12 4.95 2.34
C SER A 94 17.62 6.19 3.09
N LEU A 95 18.52 7.15 3.32
CA LEU A 95 18.16 8.46 3.89
C LEU A 95 17.44 9.37 2.90
N HIS A 96 17.58 9.11 1.61
CA HIS A 96 17.09 9.97 0.53
C HIS A 96 15.93 9.38 -0.26
N HIS A 97 15.70 8.06 -0.14
CA HIS A 97 14.67 7.36 -0.87
C HIS A 97 13.82 6.55 0.11
N GLU A 98 12.60 7.02 0.38
CA GLU A 98 11.65 6.28 1.21
C GLU A 98 11.40 4.89 0.63
N GLY A 99 11.13 3.91 1.50
CA GLY A 99 10.85 2.53 1.08
C GLY A 99 12.00 1.82 0.35
N CYS A 100 13.21 2.34 0.42
CA CYS A 100 14.38 1.78 -0.22
C CYS A 100 15.46 1.38 0.80
N PHE A 101 16.15 0.27 0.54
CA PHE A 101 17.42 -0.07 1.18
C PHE A 101 18.54 0.09 0.16
N ALA A 102 19.49 0.98 0.43
CA ALA A 102 20.50 1.38 -0.53
C ALA A 102 21.82 0.65 -0.27
N GLY A 103 22.24 -0.16 -1.23
CA GLY A 103 23.54 -0.82 -1.25
C GLY A 103 24.49 -0.13 -2.23
N PRO A 104 25.74 -0.59 -2.33
CA PRO A 104 26.71 -0.01 -3.24
C PRO A 104 26.37 -0.20 -4.72
N ASP A 105 25.80 -1.36 -5.08
CA ASP A 105 25.57 -1.74 -6.48
C ASP A 105 24.09 -1.73 -6.90
N PHE A 106 23.18 -1.78 -5.93
CA PHE A 106 21.73 -1.78 -6.19
C PHE A 106 20.94 -1.31 -4.97
N ILE A 107 19.68 -1.00 -5.21
CA ILE A 107 18.70 -0.58 -4.22
C ILE A 107 17.57 -1.62 -4.19
N LEU A 108 17.30 -2.16 -3.00
CA LEU A 108 16.08 -2.94 -2.74
C LEU A 108 14.92 -1.99 -2.47
N MET A 109 13.74 -2.37 -2.92
CA MET A 109 12.51 -1.60 -2.74
C MET A 109 11.52 -2.40 -1.89
N ALA A 110 10.71 -1.70 -1.10
CA ALA A 110 9.55 -2.27 -0.43
C ALA A 110 8.55 -2.84 -1.47
N HIS A 111 7.59 -3.64 -1.01
CA HIS A 111 6.61 -4.25 -1.92
C HIS A 111 5.81 -3.20 -2.72
N PRO A 112 5.49 -3.42 -4.01
CA PRO A 112 4.79 -2.43 -4.86
C PRO A 112 3.43 -1.97 -4.33
N CYS A 113 2.76 -2.79 -3.53
CA CYS A 113 1.47 -2.45 -2.93
C CYS A 113 1.52 -1.29 -1.91
N TYR A 114 2.69 -0.82 -1.50
CA TYR A 114 2.82 0.42 -0.73
C TYR A 114 2.78 1.69 -1.60
N ARG A 115 2.82 1.55 -2.93
CA ARG A 115 2.81 2.68 -3.87
C ARG A 115 1.40 3.19 -4.07
N ARG A 116 1.29 4.43 -4.58
CA ARG A 116 -0.01 5.03 -4.92
C ARG A 116 -0.80 4.11 -5.85
N GLY A 117 -2.05 3.83 -5.46
CA GLY A 117 -2.93 2.92 -6.22
C GLY A 117 -2.41 1.48 -6.32
N MET A 118 -1.45 1.09 -5.47
CA MET A 118 -0.77 -0.22 -5.51
C MET A 118 -0.08 -0.50 -6.86
N HIS A 119 0.21 0.53 -7.64
CA HIS A 119 0.73 0.38 -9.00
C HIS A 119 2.27 0.34 -9.02
N PRO A 120 2.88 -0.60 -9.76
CA PRO A 120 4.31 -0.82 -9.74
C PRO A 120 5.16 0.30 -10.35
N VAL A 121 4.58 1.28 -11.05
CA VAL A 121 5.35 2.42 -11.62
C VAL A 121 5.15 3.74 -10.85
N ASN A 122 4.34 3.76 -9.80
CA ASN A 122 4.11 4.96 -9.02
C ASN A 122 5.16 5.11 -7.91
N ASN A 123 5.33 6.33 -7.38
CA ASN A 123 6.18 6.52 -6.21
C ASN A 123 5.47 6.05 -4.92
N TRP A 124 6.25 6.01 -3.83
CA TRP A 124 5.73 5.79 -2.49
C TRP A 124 4.81 6.94 -2.11
N ALA A 125 3.55 6.62 -1.93
CA ALA A 125 2.57 7.57 -1.48
C ALA A 125 1.54 6.84 -0.61
N PRO A 126 1.41 7.23 0.66
CA PRO A 126 2.29 8.10 1.43
C PRO A 126 2.79 7.41 2.70
N ARG A 127 3.69 8.12 3.39
CA ARG A 127 4.43 7.96 4.66
C ARG A 127 4.33 6.69 5.52
N PHE A 128 3.40 5.77 5.33
CA PHE A 128 3.34 4.49 6.01
C PHE A 128 4.71 3.80 6.06
N VAL A 129 5.40 3.68 4.91
CA VAL A 129 6.71 3.02 4.86
C VAL A 129 7.77 3.82 5.60
N ASP A 130 7.77 5.15 5.49
CA ASP A 130 8.66 6.05 6.25
C ASP A 130 8.44 5.91 7.77
N LEU A 131 7.20 5.97 8.22
CA LEU A 131 6.81 5.80 9.62
C LEU A 131 7.18 4.40 10.12
N PHE A 132 6.89 3.36 9.36
CA PHE A 132 7.25 1.98 9.67
C PHE A 132 8.78 1.78 9.76
N TRP A 133 9.56 2.43 8.90
CA TRP A 133 11.03 2.43 8.97
C TRP A 133 11.55 3.08 10.24
N ARG A 134 11.05 4.27 10.56
CA ARG A 134 11.50 5.05 11.73
C ARG A 134 10.99 4.48 13.04
N PHE A 135 9.90 3.72 13.02
CA PHE A 135 9.33 3.12 14.21
C PHE A 135 10.32 2.12 14.82
N ASP A 136 10.74 2.36 16.05
CA ASP A 136 11.64 1.47 16.79
C ASP A 136 11.33 1.56 18.28
N GLY A 137 11.64 0.50 19.02
CA GLY A 137 11.33 0.43 20.44
C GLY A 137 11.78 -0.88 21.08
N PRO A 138 11.95 -0.89 22.41
CA PRO A 138 12.37 -2.10 23.12
C PRO A 138 11.31 -3.20 22.96
N GLY A 139 11.74 -4.37 22.50
CA GLY A 139 10.86 -5.53 22.29
C GLY A 139 10.03 -5.49 21.00
N ILE A 140 10.25 -4.50 20.13
CA ILE A 140 9.61 -4.42 18.81
C ILE A 140 10.39 -5.26 17.80
N GLU A 141 9.68 -6.12 17.07
CA GLU A 141 10.20 -6.86 15.92
C GLU A 141 9.40 -6.49 14.67
N LYS A 142 10.10 -5.99 13.65
CA LYS A 142 9.50 -5.55 12.39
C LYS A 142 9.81 -6.53 11.28
N TYR A 143 8.82 -6.80 10.44
CA TYR A 143 8.96 -7.61 9.24
C TYR A 143 8.28 -6.90 8.07
N ILE A 144 8.86 -7.04 6.88
CA ILE A 144 8.34 -6.38 5.67
C ILE A 144 8.50 -7.25 4.42
N ALA A 145 7.58 -7.07 3.48
CA ALA A 145 7.66 -7.58 2.12
C ALA A 145 8.49 -6.64 1.22
N LEU A 146 9.34 -7.22 0.40
CA LEU A 146 10.12 -6.53 -0.62
C LEU A 146 9.46 -6.67 -1.99
N ASP A 147 9.85 -5.81 -2.92
CA ASP A 147 9.66 -6.05 -4.34
C ASP A 147 10.61 -7.18 -4.77
N GLU A 148 10.09 -8.42 -4.83
CA GLU A 148 10.96 -9.59 -5.01
C GLU A 148 11.54 -9.70 -6.41
N ASP A 149 10.84 -9.15 -7.40
CA ASP A 149 11.13 -9.33 -8.82
C ASP A 149 11.83 -8.13 -9.44
N ARG A 150 12.11 -7.08 -8.66
CA ARG A 150 12.72 -5.84 -9.15
C ARG A 150 13.72 -5.24 -8.18
N VAL A 151 14.82 -4.73 -8.71
CA VAL A 151 15.76 -3.88 -7.99
C VAL A 151 16.13 -2.66 -8.82
N ARG A 152 16.41 -1.54 -8.16
CA ARG A 152 16.91 -0.34 -8.82
C ARG A 152 18.43 -0.40 -8.88
N VAL A 153 19.03 -0.05 -10.02
CA VAL A 153 20.49 -0.21 -10.26
C VAL A 153 21.25 1.12 -10.31
N ASP A 154 20.57 2.23 -10.57
CA ASP A 154 21.15 3.58 -10.55
C ASP A 154 21.21 4.13 -9.12
N VAL A 155 22.08 3.55 -8.28
CA VAL A 155 22.22 3.90 -6.85
C VAL A 155 22.43 5.40 -6.62
N GLY A 156 23.24 6.05 -7.46
CA GLY A 156 23.52 7.49 -7.42
C GLY A 156 22.58 8.34 -8.30
N GLY A 157 21.53 7.73 -8.85
CA GLY A 157 20.55 8.42 -9.69
C GLY A 157 19.67 9.38 -8.89
N LEU A 158 18.95 10.24 -9.60
CA LEU A 158 17.97 11.14 -8.99
C LEU A 158 16.80 10.35 -8.40
N GLY A 159 16.30 10.79 -7.25
CA GLY A 159 15.07 10.28 -6.65
C GLY A 159 13.88 11.17 -6.98
N TYR A 160 12.68 10.58 -7.00
CA TYR A 160 11.44 11.34 -7.02
C TYR A 160 11.00 11.61 -5.57
N PHE A 161 10.74 12.88 -5.24
CA PHE A 161 10.28 13.29 -3.91
C PHE A 161 8.83 13.73 -3.99
N GLU A 162 7.95 13.05 -3.25
CA GLU A 162 6.57 13.48 -3.03
C GLU A 162 6.47 14.17 -1.67
N ALA A 163 6.07 15.44 -1.67
CA ALA A 163 5.82 16.22 -0.46
C ALA A 163 4.39 16.04 0.09
N ASP A 164 3.61 15.13 -0.52
CA ASP A 164 2.25 14.82 -0.11
C ASP A 164 2.27 14.15 1.26
N THR A 165 1.36 14.57 2.14
CA THR A 165 1.24 13.96 3.46
C THR A 165 -0.21 13.69 3.80
N TRP A 166 -0.39 12.87 4.82
CA TRP A 166 -1.67 12.55 5.41
C TRP A 166 -1.52 12.62 6.92
N TYR A 167 -2.63 12.65 7.62
CA TYR A 167 -2.68 12.90 9.05
C TYR A 167 -3.32 11.71 9.74
N GLY A 168 -2.76 11.33 10.89
CA GLY A 168 -3.45 10.48 11.85
C GLY A 168 -4.70 11.15 12.41
N ALA A 169 -5.71 10.35 12.73
CA ALA A 169 -6.89 10.84 13.45
C ALA A 169 -6.57 11.00 14.94
N PRO A 170 -7.09 12.06 15.60
CA PRO A 170 -7.06 12.09 17.05
C PRO A 170 -7.87 10.91 17.59
N PHE A 171 -7.29 10.15 18.50
CA PHE A 171 -7.95 9.01 19.12
C PHE A 171 -7.57 8.92 20.59
N GLY A 172 -8.54 9.20 21.45
CA GLY A 172 -8.36 9.19 22.91
C GLY A 172 -9.10 8.06 23.62
N GLU A 173 -9.78 7.19 22.86
CA GLU A 173 -10.57 6.11 23.45
C GLU A 173 -9.68 5.01 24.03
N ASP A 174 -10.08 4.49 25.17
CA ASP A 174 -9.44 3.35 25.80
C ASP A 174 -9.88 2.07 25.06
N ILE A 175 -8.92 1.37 24.43
CA ILE A 175 -9.18 0.13 23.67
C ILE A 175 -9.95 -0.89 24.50
N ARG A 176 -9.73 -0.93 25.83
CA ARG A 176 -10.43 -1.85 26.75
C ARG A 176 -11.95 -1.62 26.77
N ASN A 177 -12.38 -0.38 26.53
CA ASN A 177 -13.79 0.02 26.54
C ASN A 177 -14.47 -0.10 25.16
N ILE A 178 -13.70 -0.36 24.09
CA ILE A 178 -14.28 -0.57 22.76
C ILE A 178 -15.12 -1.85 22.77
N LYS A 179 -16.38 -1.69 22.40
CA LYS A 179 -17.34 -2.80 22.30
C LYS A 179 -16.98 -3.71 21.12
N THR A 180 -17.17 -5.01 21.33
CA THR A 180 -17.10 -5.98 20.23
C THR A 180 -18.25 -5.73 19.25
N GLY A 181 -18.01 -6.02 17.98
CA GLY A 181 -18.99 -5.76 16.93
C GLY A 181 -18.36 -5.42 15.60
N ILE A 182 -19.20 -5.02 14.66
CA ILE A 182 -18.80 -4.63 13.30
C ILE A 182 -19.27 -3.20 13.06
N ALA A 183 -18.39 -2.38 12.51
CA ALA A 183 -18.72 -1.10 11.89
C ALA A 183 -18.53 -1.22 10.38
N LYS A 184 -19.45 -0.64 9.62
CA LYS A 184 -19.35 -0.53 8.16
C LYS A 184 -19.47 0.93 7.77
N LEU A 185 -18.41 1.46 7.21
CA LEU A 185 -18.37 2.82 6.70
C LEU A 185 -18.37 2.77 5.17
N ARG A 186 -19.05 3.74 4.57
CA ARG A 186 -19.20 3.91 3.13
C ARG A 186 -19.12 5.40 2.82
N PRO A 187 -18.57 5.82 1.66
CA PRO A 187 -18.71 7.20 1.23
C PRO A 187 -20.19 7.59 1.12
N PRO A 188 -20.53 8.89 1.23
CA PRO A 188 -21.90 9.35 1.07
C PRO A 188 -22.50 8.95 -0.28
N LEU A 189 -23.72 8.41 -0.26
CA LEU A 189 -24.42 7.88 -1.44
C LEU A 189 -24.77 8.95 -2.49
N ASP A 190 -24.75 10.22 -2.11
CA ASP A 190 -25.02 11.36 -2.98
C ASP A 190 -23.82 11.76 -3.86
N LEU A 191 -22.64 11.16 -3.63
CA LEU A 191 -21.44 11.45 -4.41
C LEU A 191 -21.36 10.59 -5.67
N ASP A 192 -20.97 11.23 -6.77
CA ASP A 192 -20.63 10.52 -8.01
C ASP A 192 -19.26 9.82 -7.92
N ALA A 193 -18.98 8.96 -8.90
CA ALA A 193 -17.73 8.19 -8.97
C ALA A 193 -16.48 9.08 -8.98
N ARG A 194 -16.55 10.26 -9.62
CA ARG A 194 -15.44 11.21 -9.66
C ARG A 194 -15.11 11.73 -8.26
N ASN A 195 -16.12 12.15 -7.50
CA ASN A 195 -15.93 12.64 -6.14
C ASN A 195 -15.45 11.52 -5.19
N ILE A 196 -15.94 10.28 -5.36
CA ILE A 196 -15.43 9.12 -4.63
C ILE A 196 -13.94 8.89 -4.94
N SER A 197 -13.56 8.95 -6.21
CA SER A 197 -12.16 8.80 -6.62
C SER A 197 -11.26 9.87 -5.99
N PHE A 198 -11.65 11.15 -6.11
CA PHE A 198 -10.84 12.27 -5.62
C PHE A 198 -10.78 12.39 -4.09
N PHE A 199 -11.89 12.19 -3.39
CA PHE A 199 -11.97 12.49 -1.95
C PHE A 199 -11.92 11.26 -1.04
N PHE A 200 -12.17 10.08 -1.60
CA PHE A 200 -12.16 8.81 -0.86
C PHE A 200 -11.16 7.80 -1.43
N ALA A 201 -10.30 8.21 -2.38
CA ALA A 201 -9.29 7.37 -3.02
C ALA A 201 -9.87 6.04 -3.52
N ASP A 202 -11.01 6.13 -4.19
CA ASP A 202 -11.75 4.99 -4.73
C ASP A 202 -12.16 3.97 -3.66
N ALA A 203 -12.28 4.37 -2.39
CA ALA A 203 -12.79 3.49 -1.35
C ALA A 203 -14.28 3.22 -1.61
N TYR A 204 -14.62 1.96 -1.87
CA TYR A 204 -16.00 1.50 -1.82
C TYR A 204 -16.47 1.41 -0.36
N CYS A 205 -15.59 0.91 0.51
CA CYS A 205 -15.89 0.79 1.92
C CYS A 205 -14.70 0.67 2.85
N LEU A 206 -14.97 0.90 4.14
CA LEU A 206 -14.13 0.45 5.25
C LEU A 206 -14.98 -0.37 6.22
N ASP A 207 -14.74 -1.68 6.26
CA ASP A 207 -15.35 -2.58 7.24
C ASP A 207 -14.39 -2.76 8.41
N ILE A 208 -14.87 -2.68 9.64
CA ILE A 208 -14.08 -2.84 10.87
C ILE A 208 -14.78 -3.83 11.79
N LYS A 209 -14.00 -4.68 12.46
CA LYS A 209 -14.49 -5.64 13.44
C LYS A 209 -13.61 -5.65 14.67
N TRP A 210 -14.26 -5.59 15.83
CA TRP A 210 -13.67 -5.92 17.11
C TRP A 210 -14.22 -7.24 17.62
N SER A 211 -13.33 -8.10 18.08
CA SER A 211 -13.66 -9.33 18.79
C SER A 211 -12.79 -9.45 20.03
N GLU A 212 -13.21 -10.27 20.99
CA GLU A 212 -12.47 -10.47 22.24
C GLU A 212 -12.47 -11.94 22.60
N LEU A 213 -11.30 -12.47 22.92
CA LEU A 213 -11.12 -13.84 23.38
C LEU A 213 -9.93 -13.92 24.33
N ASN A 214 -10.11 -14.56 25.49
CA ASN A 214 -9.05 -14.83 26.46
C ASN A 214 -8.21 -13.59 26.84
N GLY A 215 -8.87 -12.46 27.08
CA GLY A 215 -8.20 -11.21 27.47
C GLY A 215 -7.49 -10.49 26.33
N ILE A 216 -7.66 -10.93 25.08
CA ILE A 216 -7.12 -10.29 23.88
C ILE A 216 -8.26 -9.72 23.06
N LYS A 217 -8.22 -8.41 22.77
CA LYS A 217 -9.10 -7.78 21.79
C LYS A 217 -8.43 -7.82 20.42
N SER A 218 -9.10 -8.41 19.44
CA SER A 218 -8.64 -8.44 18.05
C SER A 218 -9.39 -7.40 17.23
N PHE A 219 -8.63 -6.52 16.59
CA PHE A 219 -9.07 -5.56 15.60
C PHE A 219 -8.82 -6.12 14.20
N GLN A 220 -9.81 -5.98 13.33
CA GLN A 220 -9.68 -6.27 11.91
C GLN A 220 -10.28 -5.11 11.12
N ALA A 221 -9.59 -4.66 10.09
CA ALA A 221 -10.12 -3.67 9.15
C ALA A 221 -9.89 -4.13 7.71
N LEU A 222 -10.85 -3.87 6.84
CA LEU A 222 -10.76 -4.15 5.41
C LEU A 222 -11.29 -2.95 4.64
N GLU A 223 -10.42 -2.29 3.89
CA GLU A 223 -10.82 -1.31 2.90
C GLU A 223 -10.92 -1.99 1.53
N MET A 224 -12.11 -1.94 0.94
CA MET A 224 -12.31 -2.37 -0.44
C MET A 224 -12.36 -1.17 -1.37
N LYS A 225 -11.74 -1.29 -2.54
CA LYS A 225 -11.82 -0.29 -3.59
C LYS A 225 -13.07 -0.47 -4.45
N THR A 226 -13.43 0.54 -5.24
CA THR A 226 -14.47 0.47 -6.28
C THR A 226 -14.09 -0.55 -7.36
N GLU A 227 -15.06 -0.95 -8.20
CA GLU A 227 -14.85 -1.93 -9.26
C GLU A 227 -13.88 -1.47 -10.38
N ASP A 228 -13.57 -0.17 -10.42
CA ASP A 228 -12.64 0.41 -11.39
C ASP A 228 -11.18 0.16 -11.02
N ILE A 229 -10.91 -0.25 -9.77
CA ILE A 229 -9.55 -0.50 -9.29
C ILE A 229 -9.24 -1.99 -9.35
N GLN A 230 -8.28 -2.33 -10.22
CA GLN A 230 -7.78 -3.69 -10.39
C GLN A 230 -6.25 -3.67 -10.41
N ILE A 231 -5.64 -4.76 -9.95
CA ILE A 231 -4.20 -4.98 -10.11
C ILE A 231 -3.94 -6.31 -10.80
N GLU A 232 -2.89 -6.34 -11.61
CA GLU A 232 -2.44 -7.55 -12.30
C GLU A 232 -1.43 -8.31 -11.42
N VAL A 233 -1.69 -9.61 -11.20
CA VAL A 233 -0.77 -10.50 -10.51
C VAL A 233 -0.66 -11.80 -11.30
N GLY A 234 0.49 -12.02 -11.92
CA GLY A 234 0.75 -13.24 -12.70
C GLY A 234 -0.15 -13.40 -13.93
N GLY A 235 -0.45 -12.31 -14.65
CA GLY A 235 -1.28 -12.32 -15.86
C GLY A 235 -2.79 -12.28 -15.61
N GLN A 236 -3.23 -12.21 -14.35
CA GLN A 236 -4.64 -12.15 -13.97
C GLN A 236 -4.95 -10.87 -13.19
N TYR A 237 -6.10 -10.27 -13.47
CA TYR A 237 -6.60 -9.09 -12.77
C TYR A 237 -7.40 -9.48 -11.52
N PHE A 238 -7.14 -8.77 -10.43
CA PHE A 238 -7.81 -8.93 -9.14
C PHE A 238 -8.28 -7.58 -8.61
N PHE A 239 -9.33 -7.62 -7.79
CA PHE A 239 -9.79 -6.46 -7.03
C PHE A 239 -9.05 -6.45 -5.69
N PRO A 240 -8.19 -5.44 -5.43
CA PRO A 240 -7.42 -5.38 -4.21
C PRO A 240 -8.24 -4.81 -3.04
N ALA A 241 -7.96 -5.31 -1.84
CA ALA A 241 -8.42 -4.72 -0.59
C ALA A 241 -7.28 -4.62 0.40
N ARG A 242 -7.18 -3.48 1.09
CA ARG A 242 -6.19 -3.25 2.14
C ARG A 242 -6.72 -3.81 3.45
N TYR A 243 -6.02 -4.77 4.04
CA TYR A 243 -6.41 -5.44 5.28
C TYR A 243 -5.45 -5.13 6.41
N LEU A 244 -5.97 -4.81 7.59
CA LEU A 244 -5.21 -4.68 8.83
C LEU A 244 -5.73 -5.64 9.88
N HIS A 245 -4.82 -6.16 10.70
CA HIS A 245 -5.15 -6.93 11.90
C HIS A 245 -4.25 -6.49 13.06
N ALA A 246 -4.84 -6.36 14.25
CA ALA A 246 -4.10 -6.06 15.47
C ALA A 246 -4.64 -6.85 16.65
N GLU A 247 -3.76 -7.20 17.59
CA GLU A 247 -4.12 -7.84 18.86
C GLU A 247 -3.72 -6.95 20.03
N PHE A 248 -4.70 -6.50 20.80
CA PHE A 248 -4.53 -5.73 22.01
C PHE A 248 -4.62 -6.63 23.24
N ASP A 249 -3.58 -6.63 24.05
CA ASP A 249 -3.54 -7.36 25.31
C ASP A 249 -4.14 -6.50 26.43
N LEU A 250 -5.27 -6.93 27.00
CA LEU A 250 -5.97 -6.16 28.04
C LEU A 250 -5.17 -6.06 29.35
N ALA A 251 -4.30 -7.02 29.64
CA ALA A 251 -3.48 -7.03 30.84
C ALA A 251 -2.23 -6.15 30.67
N ALA A 252 -1.55 -6.27 29.53
CA ALA A 252 -0.38 -5.46 29.22
C ALA A 252 -0.71 -4.02 28.78
N ASN A 253 -1.98 -3.77 28.40
CA ASN A 253 -2.49 -2.49 27.94
C ASN A 253 -1.71 -1.93 26.72
N CYS A 254 -1.39 -2.82 25.78
CA CYS A 254 -0.71 -2.48 24.53
C CYS A 254 -1.11 -3.46 23.42
N PHE A 255 -0.89 -3.05 22.17
CA PHE A 255 -0.91 -3.98 21.06
C PHE A 255 0.33 -4.85 21.13
N ARG A 256 0.18 -6.17 20.99
CA ARG A 256 1.29 -7.13 20.96
C ARG A 256 1.63 -7.61 19.54
N HIS A 257 0.70 -7.39 18.62
CA HIS A 257 0.79 -7.81 17.23
C HIS A 257 -0.01 -6.82 16.37
N PHE A 258 0.58 -6.41 15.25
CA PHE A 258 -0.05 -5.58 14.24
C PHE A 258 0.49 -5.96 12.86
N ASP A 259 -0.36 -6.40 11.95
CA ASP A 259 0.03 -6.74 10.60
C ASP A 259 -0.93 -6.18 9.56
N GLY A 260 -0.42 -6.08 8.32
CA GLY A 260 -1.19 -5.60 7.20
C GLY A 260 -0.91 -6.44 5.95
N ALA A 261 -1.94 -6.57 5.11
CA ALA A 261 -1.92 -7.38 3.92
C ALA A 261 -2.74 -6.74 2.80
N ILE A 262 -2.50 -7.19 1.57
CA ILE A 262 -3.44 -7.01 0.46
C ILE A 262 -4.18 -8.32 0.24
N GLN A 263 -5.50 -8.24 0.30
CA GLN A 263 -6.39 -9.32 -0.12
C GLN A 263 -6.77 -9.10 -1.57
N LEU A 264 -6.66 -10.16 -2.37
CA LEU A 264 -6.94 -10.17 -3.80
C LEU A 264 -8.18 -11.03 -4.03
N PHE A 265 -9.20 -10.40 -4.58
CA PHE A 265 -10.47 -11.03 -4.89
C PHE A 265 -10.60 -11.21 -6.40
N THR A 266 -11.08 -12.36 -6.85
CA THR A 266 -11.64 -12.45 -8.22
C THR A 266 -12.85 -11.55 -8.34
N LYS A 267 -13.34 -11.36 -9.57
CA LYS A 267 -14.56 -10.58 -9.81
C LYS A 267 -15.74 -11.13 -9.00
N GLU A 268 -15.96 -12.43 -9.04
CA GLU A 268 -17.05 -13.10 -8.35
C GLU A 268 -16.93 -12.94 -6.83
N GLU A 269 -15.73 -13.14 -6.29
CA GLU A 269 -15.46 -12.98 -4.86
C GLU A 269 -15.64 -11.53 -4.40
N TYR A 270 -15.22 -10.56 -5.23
CA TYR A 270 -15.35 -9.13 -4.94
C TYR A 270 -16.81 -8.69 -4.80
N PHE A 271 -17.66 -9.02 -5.79
CA PHE A 271 -19.07 -8.66 -5.75
C PHE A 271 -19.81 -9.36 -4.61
N GLN A 272 -19.40 -10.58 -4.23
CA GLN A 272 -19.95 -11.23 -3.04
C GLN A 272 -19.46 -10.57 -1.74
N ARG A 273 -18.17 -10.22 -1.64
CA ARG A 273 -17.57 -9.71 -0.40
C ARG A 273 -17.94 -8.26 -0.11
N ARG A 274 -18.04 -7.38 -1.12
CA ARG A 274 -18.19 -5.92 -0.92
C ARG A 274 -19.48 -5.52 -0.22
N ASP A 275 -20.55 -6.29 -0.44
CA ASP A 275 -21.87 -6.07 0.18
C ASP A 275 -22.06 -6.90 1.47
N SER A 276 -21.12 -7.80 1.76
CA SER A 276 -21.11 -8.69 2.93
C SER A 276 -20.41 -8.06 4.15
N ASP A 277 -20.59 -8.64 5.34
CA ASP A 277 -19.84 -8.27 6.57
C ASP A 277 -18.78 -9.34 6.92
N PHE A 278 -17.93 -9.06 7.93
CA PHE A 278 -16.97 -10.04 8.45
C PHE A 278 -17.61 -11.28 9.10
N ASN A 279 -18.94 -11.33 9.30
CA ASN A 279 -19.63 -12.51 9.82
C ASN A 279 -20.00 -13.50 8.70
N MET A 280 -20.13 -13.07 7.44
CA MET A 280 -20.44 -13.97 6.33
C MET A 280 -19.37 -15.03 6.10
N THR A 281 -18.11 -14.74 6.45
CA THR A 281 -17.02 -15.72 6.49
C THR A 281 -17.22 -16.85 7.50
N MET A 282 -18.22 -16.82 8.39
CA MET A 282 -18.46 -17.87 9.39
C MET A 282 -19.73 -18.70 9.11
N LYS A 283 -20.66 -18.21 8.28
CA LYS A 283 -22.01 -18.78 8.13
C LYS A 283 -22.36 -19.24 6.71
N ASN A 284 -21.48 -19.04 5.73
CA ASN A 284 -21.73 -19.42 4.34
C ASN A 284 -20.77 -20.55 3.91
N PRO A 285 -21.25 -21.70 3.40
CA PRO A 285 -20.37 -22.76 2.89
C PRO A 285 -19.46 -22.31 1.73
N ALA A 286 -19.81 -21.22 1.04
CA ALA A 286 -18.92 -20.50 0.14
C ALA A 286 -18.00 -19.54 0.94
N HIS A 287 -17.05 -20.10 1.70
CA HIS A 287 -16.01 -19.29 2.34
C HIS A 287 -15.18 -18.58 1.27
N ILE A 288 -15.34 -17.27 1.14
CA ILE A 288 -14.47 -16.45 0.29
C ILE A 288 -13.11 -16.38 0.97
N LYS A 289 -12.16 -17.18 0.49
CA LYS A 289 -10.78 -17.17 0.96
C LYS A 289 -9.93 -16.41 -0.05
N ALA A 290 -9.95 -15.09 0.05
CA ALA A 290 -9.13 -14.22 -0.78
C ALA A 290 -7.66 -14.64 -0.70
N ARG A 291 -6.97 -14.55 -1.83
CA ARG A 291 -5.51 -14.66 -1.84
C ARG A 291 -4.95 -13.47 -1.07
N SER A 292 -4.20 -13.72 0.00
CA SER A 292 -3.67 -12.67 0.86
C SER A 292 -2.15 -12.64 0.77
N SER A 293 -1.60 -11.45 0.50
CA SER A 293 -0.16 -11.19 0.54
C SER A 293 0.12 -10.25 1.71
N LYS A 294 0.81 -10.74 2.75
CA LYS A 294 1.22 -9.87 3.87
C LYS A 294 2.26 -8.87 3.37
N LEU A 295 2.13 -7.65 3.86
CA LEU A 295 3.01 -6.54 3.52
C LEU A 295 3.97 -6.20 4.66
N PHE A 296 3.47 -6.14 5.89
CA PHE A 296 4.28 -5.88 7.08
C PHE A 296 3.73 -6.62 8.29
N LYS A 297 4.55 -6.71 9.32
CA LYS A 297 4.20 -7.19 10.66
C LYS A 297 5.06 -6.47 11.70
N ILE A 298 4.43 -6.06 12.79
CA ILE A 298 5.04 -5.56 14.01
C ILE A 298 4.61 -6.51 15.12
N ASN A 299 5.58 -7.14 15.77
CA ASN A 299 5.37 -7.84 17.02
C ASN A 299 6.00 -7.04 18.16
N GLY A 300 5.41 -7.10 19.34
CA GLY A 300 5.89 -6.36 20.51
C GLY A 300 4.97 -5.20 20.89
N PRO A 301 5.31 -4.48 21.98
CA PRO A 301 4.43 -3.53 22.64
C PRO A 301 4.27 -2.24 21.81
N LEU A 302 3.23 -2.19 20.99
CA LEU A 302 2.84 -1.03 20.20
C LEU A 302 1.78 -0.23 20.98
N LYS A 303 1.99 1.08 21.11
CA LYS A 303 1.02 1.96 21.79
C LYS A 303 -0.17 2.26 20.88
N THR A 304 -1.29 2.65 21.50
CA THR A 304 -2.50 3.05 20.79
C THR A 304 -2.26 4.21 19.82
N GLU A 305 -1.47 5.22 20.22
CA GLU A 305 -1.15 6.38 19.37
C GLU A 305 -0.44 5.97 18.07
N ASP A 306 0.59 5.14 18.19
CA ASP A 306 1.37 4.63 17.04
C ASP A 306 0.51 3.72 16.15
N TRP A 307 -0.33 2.87 16.76
CA TRP A 307 -1.24 2.00 16.04
C TRP A 307 -2.26 2.78 15.20
N VAL A 308 -2.88 3.83 15.76
CA VAL A 308 -3.83 4.69 15.02
C VAL A 308 -3.13 5.40 13.87
N ASP A 309 -1.96 5.97 14.11
CA ASP A 309 -1.20 6.67 13.07
C ASP A 309 -0.83 5.73 11.92
N LEU A 310 -0.33 4.53 12.23
CA LEU A 310 -0.04 3.51 11.22
C LEU A 310 -1.30 3.05 10.47
N CYS A 311 -2.46 2.93 11.14
CA CYS A 311 -3.72 2.59 10.47
C CYS A 311 -4.14 3.68 9.47
N CYS A 312 -4.13 4.95 9.89
CA CYS A 312 -4.47 6.09 9.05
C CYS A 312 -3.54 6.21 7.83
N HIS A 313 -2.24 5.97 8.04
CA HIS A 313 -1.26 5.99 6.95
C HIS A 313 -1.35 4.77 6.04
N PHE A 314 -1.67 3.58 6.56
CA PHE A 314 -1.90 2.42 5.69
C PHE A 314 -3.14 2.61 4.81
N TYR A 315 -4.18 3.26 5.33
CA TYR A 315 -5.41 3.60 4.61
C TYR A 315 -5.41 5.01 4.02
N THR A 316 -4.24 5.57 3.71
CA THR A 316 -4.18 6.97 3.29
C THR A 316 -5.15 7.32 2.14
N ALA A 317 -5.65 8.55 2.21
CA ALA A 317 -6.56 9.21 1.29
C ALA A 317 -8.00 8.67 1.37
N ASN A 318 -8.26 7.78 2.33
CA ASN A 318 -9.58 7.34 2.71
C ASN A 318 -10.04 8.02 4.02
N PRO A 319 -10.94 9.02 3.96
CA PRO A 319 -11.49 9.68 5.13
C PRO A 319 -12.29 8.77 6.06
N LEU A 320 -12.77 7.61 5.59
CA LEU A 320 -13.55 6.68 6.42
C LEU A 320 -12.72 6.14 7.61
N THR A 321 -11.39 6.02 7.46
CA THR A 321 -10.53 5.65 8.59
C THR A 321 -10.50 6.75 9.64
N PHE A 322 -10.56 8.01 9.21
CA PHE A 322 -10.62 9.15 10.11
C PHE A 322 -11.99 9.26 10.78
N GLU A 323 -13.08 9.03 10.02
CA GLU A 323 -14.46 8.91 10.54
C GLU A 323 -14.55 7.84 11.64
N TYR A 324 -13.91 6.69 11.42
CA TYR A 324 -13.92 5.63 12.42
C TYR A 324 -13.32 6.05 13.76
N PHE A 325 -12.17 6.72 13.74
CA PHE A 325 -11.45 7.09 14.95
C PHE A 325 -11.98 8.36 15.62
N SER A 326 -12.45 9.34 14.85
CA SER A 326 -12.87 10.65 15.38
C SER A 326 -14.37 10.89 15.38
N GLY A 327 -15.15 10.06 14.68
CA GLY A 327 -16.59 10.24 14.49
C GLY A 327 -16.97 11.24 13.39
N GLU A 328 -16.00 11.90 12.75
CA GLU A 328 -16.21 12.88 11.68
C GLU A 328 -15.16 12.76 10.59
N TYR A 329 -15.38 13.39 9.42
CA TYR A 329 -14.33 13.51 8.40
C TYR A 329 -13.33 14.61 8.76
N PRO A 330 -12.11 14.58 8.20
CA PRO A 330 -11.22 15.72 8.27
C PRO A 330 -11.92 16.98 7.75
N LYS A 331 -11.72 18.11 8.43
CA LYS A 331 -12.43 19.37 8.15
C LYS A 331 -12.47 19.76 6.67
N HIS A 332 -11.34 19.64 5.97
CA HIS A 332 -11.23 19.96 4.54
C HIS A 332 -12.11 19.07 3.64
N VAL A 333 -12.34 17.81 4.03
CA VAL A 333 -13.27 16.91 3.33
C VAL A 333 -14.69 17.40 3.55
N THR A 334 -15.09 17.64 4.80
CA THR A 334 -16.43 18.15 5.14
C THR A 334 -16.76 19.44 4.38
N GLU A 335 -15.87 20.44 4.42
CA GLU A 335 -16.02 21.71 3.71
C GLU A 335 -16.14 21.51 2.18
N THR A 336 -15.39 20.53 1.63
CA THR A 336 -15.46 20.22 0.19
C THR A 336 -16.78 19.55 -0.19
N LEU A 337 -17.28 18.62 0.62
CA LEU A 337 -18.57 17.98 0.40
C LEU A 337 -19.73 18.97 0.47
N GLU A 338 -19.69 19.91 1.42
CA GLU A 338 -20.67 21.00 1.51
C GLU A 338 -20.67 21.87 0.24
N ARG A 339 -19.49 22.20 -0.28
CA ARG A 339 -19.37 22.97 -1.53
C ARG A 339 -19.92 22.23 -2.74
N ILE A 340 -19.63 20.92 -2.87
CA ILE A 340 -20.16 20.09 -3.96
C ILE A 340 -21.69 20.05 -3.91
N ARG A 341 -22.26 19.81 -2.72
CA ARG A 341 -23.71 19.79 -2.52
C ARG A 341 -24.34 21.15 -2.82
N GLY A 342 -23.71 22.24 -2.36
CA GLY A 342 -24.17 23.60 -2.64
C GLY A 342 -24.17 23.96 -4.12
N GLN A 343 -23.20 23.47 -4.90
CA GLN A 343 -23.18 23.64 -6.36
C GLN A 343 -24.29 22.83 -7.05
N ALA A 344 -24.47 21.57 -6.65
CA ALA A 344 -25.54 20.73 -7.18
C ALA A 344 -26.93 21.33 -6.92
N SER A 345 -27.17 21.88 -5.72
CA SER A 345 -28.43 22.56 -5.39
C SER A 345 -28.68 23.83 -6.21
N LYS A 346 -27.64 24.61 -6.53
CA LYS A 346 -27.79 25.79 -7.40
C LYS A 346 -28.17 25.39 -8.83
N LEU A 347 -27.50 24.39 -9.38
CA LEU A 347 -27.80 23.86 -10.72
C LEU A 347 -29.23 23.30 -10.82
N ALA A 348 -29.72 22.67 -9.76
CA ALA A 348 -31.09 22.13 -9.71
C ALA A 348 -32.18 23.21 -9.50
N GLY A 349 -31.82 24.40 -9.01
CA GLY A 349 -32.76 25.52 -8.81
C GLY A 349 -32.85 26.49 -9.99
N GLU A 350 -31.98 26.34 -11.00
CA GLU A 350 -31.96 27.13 -12.25
C GLU A 350 -32.68 26.43 -13.42
N THR A 351 -33.26 25.26 -13.19
CA THR A 351 -34.15 24.50 -14.10
C THR A 351 -35.58 24.57 -13.62
#